data_AF-A0ABD6BRG1-F1
#
_entry.id   AF-A0ABD6BRG1-F1
#
_cell.length_a   1.000
_cell.length_b   1.000
_cell.length_c   1.000
_cell.angle_alpha   90.00
_cell.angle_beta   90.00
_cell.angle_gamma   90.00
#
_symmetry.space_group_name_H-M   'P 1'
#
loop_
_entity.id
_entity.type
_entity.pdbx_description
1 polymer ?
#
loop_
_entity_poly.entity_id
_entity_poly.type
_entity_poly.pdbx_seq_one_letter_code
_entity_poly.pdbx_strand_id
1 'polypeptide(L)'
;MSVRTAGDALWIEDAASEAGRRAADATFTAAADAAAVRTPGRGPGESLTERRTTEPKGVSGLIAQFPDRAELLVVSPLVDRAPLSYAKRAAVVGNTPTLLSPDPTGDRTPGGRLSGARRDVRLREARGVCDRVIDWPADRSLSAVAAAVDGGGH
;
A
#
# COMPACT_ATOMS: atom_id res chain seq x y z
N MET A 1 6.29 18.83 12.69
CA MET A 1 5.28 17.86 13.12
C MET A 1 4.59 17.37 11.87
N SER A 2 5.12 16.33 11.24
CA SER A 2 4.78 15.91 9.86
C SER A 2 4.11 14.53 9.80
N VAL A 3 4.01 13.80 10.91
CA VAL A 3 3.40 12.46 10.97
C VAL A 3 2.08 12.54 11.72
N ARG A 4 1.04 11.89 11.19
CA ARG A 4 -0.30 11.80 11.77
C ARG A 4 -0.82 10.36 11.78
N THR A 5 -1.74 10.06 12.69
CA THR A 5 -2.33 8.73 12.86
C THR A 5 -3.85 8.79 12.82
N ALA A 6 -4.48 7.78 12.22
CA ALA A 6 -5.93 7.56 12.28
C ALA A 6 -6.24 6.06 12.32
N GLY A 7 -6.66 5.56 13.48
CA GLY A 7 -6.76 4.11 13.71
C GLY A 7 -5.39 3.44 13.58
N ASP A 8 -5.31 2.38 12.78
CA ASP A 8 -4.05 1.67 12.48
C ASP A 8 -3.27 2.28 11.30
N ALA A 9 -3.78 3.36 10.70
CA ALA A 9 -3.15 4.02 9.56
C ALA A 9 -2.25 5.19 10.01
N LEU A 10 -1.06 5.25 9.42
CA LEU A 10 -0.07 6.32 9.60
C LEU A 10 0.03 7.10 8.28
N TRP A 11 0.09 8.43 8.34
CA TRP A 11 0.30 9.27 7.16
C TRP A 11 1.21 10.46 7.45
N ILE A 12 1.83 10.98 6.40
CA ILE A 12 2.80 12.08 6.47
C ILE A 12 2.24 13.27 5.71
N GLU A 13 2.16 14.41 6.37
CA GLU A 13 1.84 15.70 5.76
C GLU A 13 3.05 16.32 5.09
N ASP A 14 2.81 16.97 3.95
CA ASP A 14 3.80 17.73 3.21
C ASP A 14 5.12 16.96 3.04
N ALA A 15 5.02 15.76 2.45
CA ALA A 15 6.16 14.89 2.20
C ALA A 15 7.23 15.54 1.30
N ALA A 16 6.91 16.64 0.61
CA ALA A 16 7.86 17.41 -0.19
C ALA A 16 8.77 18.32 0.67
N SER A 17 8.30 18.78 1.83
CA SER A 17 9.13 19.52 2.78
C SER A 17 10.30 18.67 3.30
N GLU A 18 11.36 19.31 3.81
CA GLU A 18 12.48 18.58 4.42
C GLU A 18 12.04 17.80 5.68
N ALA A 19 11.13 18.39 6.46
CA ALA A 19 10.55 17.73 7.64
C ALA A 19 9.63 16.56 7.28
N GLY A 20 8.90 16.66 6.17
CA GLY A 20 8.10 15.57 5.61
C GLY A 20 8.96 14.45 5.05
N ARG A 21 10.01 14.77 4.28
CA ARG A 21 11.00 13.79 3.79
C ARG A 21 11.66 13.02 4.93
N ARG A 22 12.17 13.72 5.95
CA ARG A 22 12.78 13.08 7.12
C ARG A 22 11.79 12.17 7.86
N ALA A 23 10.52 12.56 7.94
CA ALA A 23 9.47 11.74 8.53
C ALA A 23 9.12 10.51 7.68
N ALA A 24 9.12 10.63 6.35
CA ALA A 24 8.97 9.53 5.42
C ALA A 24 10.11 8.52 5.56
N ASP A 25 11.36 8.99 5.52
CA ASP A 25 12.53 8.13 5.66
C ASP A 25 12.53 7.38 6.98
N ALA A 26 12.21 8.05 8.09
CA ALA A 26 12.11 7.43 9.41
C ALA A 26 10.99 6.38 9.46
N THR A 27 9.85 6.66 8.84
CA THR A 27 8.71 5.73 8.79
C THR A 27 9.03 4.50 7.95
N PHE A 28 9.60 4.68 6.77
CA PHE A 28 9.99 3.57 5.90
C PHE A 28 11.09 2.72 6.53
N THR A 29 12.06 3.35 7.21
CA THR A 29 13.11 2.63 7.96
C THR A 29 12.51 1.79 9.07
N ALA A 30 11.65 2.38 9.91
CA ALA A 30 10.98 1.64 10.99
C ALA A 30 10.09 0.49 10.46
N ALA A 31 9.40 0.71 9.33
CA ALA A 31 8.62 -0.33 8.68
C ALA A 31 9.50 -1.48 8.14
N ALA A 32 10.66 -1.14 7.56
CA ALA A 32 11.63 -2.13 7.08
C ALA A 32 12.22 -2.94 8.24
N ASP A 33 12.58 -2.29 9.35
CA ASP A 33 13.08 -2.96 10.56
C ASP A 33 12.02 -3.90 11.15
N ALA A 34 10.78 -3.43 11.26
CA ALA A 34 9.66 -4.25 11.74
C ALA A 34 9.38 -5.46 10.83
N ALA A 35 9.53 -5.29 9.51
CA ALA A 35 9.39 -6.37 8.54
C ALA A 35 10.54 -7.38 8.64
N ALA A 36 11.78 -6.92 8.83
CA ALA A 36 12.96 -7.76 8.98
C ALA A 36 12.87 -8.66 10.23
N VAL A 37 12.33 -8.13 11.34
CA VAL A 37 12.07 -8.90 12.57
C VAL A 37 10.94 -9.93 12.38
N ARG A 38 9.97 -9.67 11.49
CA ARG A 38 8.86 -10.57 11.19
C ARG A 38 9.20 -11.54 10.04
N THR A 39 10.15 -12.44 10.26
CA THR A 39 10.28 -13.68 9.47
C THR A 39 10.47 -14.85 10.43
N PRO A 40 9.38 -15.58 10.75
CA PRO A 40 9.11 -16.79 9.99
C PRO A 40 7.64 -16.90 9.55
N GLY A 41 7.43 -17.71 8.50
CA GLY A 41 6.12 -17.94 7.88
C GLY A 41 5.02 -18.20 8.90
N ARG A 42 3.98 -17.35 8.86
CA ARG A 42 2.73 -17.63 9.58
C ARG A 42 2.17 -18.95 9.04
N GLY A 43 2.03 -19.94 9.91
CA GLY A 43 1.66 -21.30 9.55
C GLY A 43 0.31 -21.41 8.81
N PRO A 44 0.08 -22.51 8.07
CA PRO A 44 -1.17 -22.74 7.38
C PRO A 44 -2.27 -23.01 8.42
N GLY A 45 -3.16 -22.06 8.65
CA GLY A 45 -4.22 -22.27 9.64
C GLY A 45 -5.16 -21.12 9.94
N GLU A 46 -4.82 -19.87 9.66
CA GLU A 46 -5.81 -18.79 9.78
C GLU A 46 -6.67 -18.68 8.51
N SER A 47 -7.57 -19.64 8.45
CA SER A 47 -8.84 -19.74 7.73
C SER A 47 -9.33 -18.48 7.00
N LEU A 48 -9.10 -18.49 5.68
CA LEU A 48 -10.06 -18.51 4.55
C LEU A 48 -11.55 -18.18 4.73
N THR A 49 -11.95 -17.47 5.78
CA THR A 49 -13.01 -16.50 5.60
C THR A 49 -12.29 -15.19 5.32
N GLU A 50 -12.32 -14.75 4.06
CA GLU A 50 -12.46 -13.31 3.83
C GLU A 50 -13.69 -12.93 4.64
N ARG A 51 -13.52 -12.61 5.94
CA ARG A 51 -14.47 -11.77 6.67
C ARG A 51 -14.76 -10.70 5.65
N ARG A 52 -16.03 -10.56 5.22
CA ARG A 52 -16.53 -9.33 4.58
C ARG A 52 -15.74 -8.24 5.25
N THR A 53 -14.71 -7.72 4.57
CA THR A 53 -13.73 -6.87 5.25
C THR A 53 -14.57 -5.67 5.56
N THR A 54 -15.03 -5.58 6.81
CA THR A 54 -15.68 -4.39 7.32
C THR A 54 -14.73 -3.30 6.90
N GLU A 55 -15.23 -2.33 6.12
CA GLU A 55 -14.43 -1.16 5.76
C GLU A 55 -13.59 -0.80 6.97
N PRO A 56 -12.25 -0.72 6.85
CA PRO A 56 -11.40 -0.48 8.00
C PRO A 56 -12.01 0.65 8.81
N LYS A 57 -12.30 0.40 10.09
CA LYS A 57 -12.95 1.40 10.93
C LYS A 57 -12.08 2.66 10.86
N GLY A 58 -12.64 3.75 10.35
CA GLY A 58 -11.91 5.01 10.19
C GLY A 58 -11.41 5.34 8.78
N VAL A 59 -11.73 4.58 7.71
CA VAL A 59 -11.40 5.02 6.33
C VAL A 59 -11.94 6.42 6.05
N SER A 60 -13.24 6.69 6.28
CA SER A 60 -13.78 8.04 6.10
C SER A 60 -13.10 9.08 6.97
N GLY A 61 -12.80 8.71 8.24
CA GLY A 61 -12.16 9.61 9.19
C GLY A 61 -10.71 9.94 8.83
N LEU A 62 -9.99 9.02 8.18
CA LEU A 62 -8.65 9.26 7.64
C LEU A 62 -8.73 10.13 6.38
N ILE A 63 -9.59 9.76 5.42
CA ILE A 63 -9.72 10.50 4.16
C ILE A 63 -10.15 11.95 4.42
N ALA A 64 -11.03 12.19 5.40
CA ALA A 64 -11.48 13.54 5.77
C ALA A 64 -10.38 14.43 6.38
N GLN A 65 -9.21 13.88 6.73
CA GLN A 65 -8.07 14.67 7.20
C GLN A 65 -7.19 15.19 6.05
N PHE A 66 -7.36 14.67 4.84
CA PHE A 66 -6.56 15.10 3.71
C PHE A 66 -7.06 16.44 3.18
N PRO A 67 -6.16 17.31 2.72
CA PRO A 67 -6.55 18.48 1.93
C PRO A 67 -7.37 18.07 0.70
N ASP A 68 -8.25 18.95 0.24
CA ASP A 68 -8.96 18.77 -1.01
C ASP A 68 -7.95 18.59 -2.16
N ARG A 69 -8.14 17.54 -2.98
CA ARG A 69 -7.28 17.19 -4.12
C ARG A 69 -5.82 16.91 -3.75
N ALA A 70 -5.60 16.22 -2.65
CA ALA A 70 -4.27 15.72 -2.29
C ALA A 70 -3.82 14.59 -3.25
N GLU A 71 -2.52 14.57 -3.55
CA GLU A 71 -1.85 13.40 -4.13
C GLU A 71 -1.62 12.36 -3.04
N LEU A 72 -2.15 11.14 -3.24
CA LEU A 72 -2.11 10.10 -2.22
C LEU A 72 -1.24 8.93 -2.67
N LEU A 73 -0.14 8.69 -1.95
CA LEU A 73 0.70 7.51 -2.17
C LEU A 73 0.23 6.35 -1.27
N VAL A 74 -0.33 5.30 -1.86
CA VAL A 74 -0.74 4.08 -1.15
C VAL A 74 0.33 3.02 -1.35
N VAL A 75 0.98 2.57 -0.29
CA VAL A 75 2.00 1.49 -0.35
C VAL A 75 1.44 0.24 0.30
N SER A 76 1.21 -0.82 -0.47
CA SER A 76 0.67 -2.07 0.08
C SER A 76 0.88 -3.29 -0.83
N PRO A 77 1.19 -4.47 -0.26
CA PRO A 77 1.29 -5.71 -1.04
C PRO A 77 -0.06 -6.26 -1.53
N LEU A 78 -1.20 -5.63 -1.19
CA LEU A 78 -2.56 -6.04 -1.60
C LEU A 78 -2.95 -7.48 -1.20
N VAL A 79 -2.38 -7.97 -0.10
CA VAL A 79 -2.76 -9.28 0.49
C VAL A 79 -4.16 -9.28 1.09
N ASP A 80 -4.71 -8.10 1.39
CA ASP A 80 -6.09 -7.86 1.81
C ASP A 80 -6.73 -6.69 1.02
N ARG A 81 -8.00 -6.37 1.31
CA ARG A 81 -8.80 -5.35 0.60
C ARG A 81 -8.73 -3.95 1.21
N ALA A 82 -8.20 -3.78 2.42
CA ALA A 82 -8.22 -2.51 3.13
C ALA A 82 -7.58 -1.36 2.30
N PRO A 83 -6.37 -1.51 1.71
CA PRO A 83 -5.73 -0.46 0.92
C PRO A 83 -6.59 0.02 -0.25
N LEU A 84 -7.29 -0.90 -0.90
CA LEU A 84 -8.15 -0.59 -2.03
C LEU A 84 -9.42 0.17 -1.60
N SER A 85 -9.97 -0.12 -0.42
CA SER A 85 -11.07 0.69 0.16
C SER A 85 -10.62 2.13 0.42
N TYR A 86 -9.40 2.36 0.91
CA TYR A 86 -8.86 3.72 1.05
C TYR A 86 -8.72 4.42 -0.30
N ALA A 87 -8.10 3.76 -1.30
CA ALA A 87 -7.93 4.34 -2.64
C ALA A 87 -9.26 4.69 -3.29
N LYS A 88 -10.26 3.80 -3.20
CA LYS A 88 -11.63 4.03 -3.72
C LYS A 88 -12.27 5.25 -3.06
N ARG A 89 -12.23 5.36 -1.73
CA ARG A 89 -12.83 6.53 -1.05
C ARG A 89 -12.05 7.82 -1.33
N ALA A 90 -10.72 7.76 -1.40
CA ALA A 90 -9.89 8.91 -1.77
C ALA A 90 -10.24 9.43 -3.17
N ALA A 91 -10.37 8.55 -4.16
CA ALA A 91 -10.77 8.92 -5.52
C ALA A 91 -12.17 9.57 -5.56
N VAL A 92 -13.12 9.06 -4.77
CA VAL A 92 -14.49 9.63 -4.68
C VAL A 92 -14.48 11.06 -4.15
N VAL A 93 -13.59 11.40 -3.22
CA VAL A 93 -13.47 12.77 -2.68
C VAL A 93 -12.57 13.69 -3.53
N GLY A 94 -12.08 13.21 -4.68
CA GLY A 94 -11.32 14.01 -5.64
C GLY A 94 -9.80 13.99 -5.44
N ASN A 95 -9.27 13.08 -4.60
CA ASN A 95 -7.83 12.86 -4.48
C ASN A 95 -7.31 11.96 -5.60
N THR A 96 -6.00 12.00 -5.85
CA THR A 96 -5.32 11.25 -6.93
C THR A 96 -4.44 10.13 -6.34
N PRO A 97 -5.01 8.94 -6.07
CA PRO A 97 -4.24 7.86 -5.49
C PRO A 97 -3.27 7.21 -6.50
N THR A 98 -2.01 7.07 -6.10
CA THR A 98 -1.00 6.23 -6.74
C THR A 98 -0.71 5.03 -5.85
N LEU A 99 -0.87 3.82 -6.37
CA LEU A 99 -0.60 2.58 -5.65
C LEU A 99 0.79 2.04 -5.97
N LEU A 100 1.56 1.76 -4.93
CA LEU A 100 2.82 1.02 -4.97
C LEU A 100 2.61 -0.34 -4.31
N SER A 101 2.73 -1.40 -5.10
CA SER A 101 2.45 -2.76 -4.65
C SER A 101 3.66 -3.69 -4.81
N PRO A 102 4.43 -3.93 -3.74
CA PRO A 102 5.38 -5.02 -3.74
C PRO A 102 4.66 -6.37 -3.80
N ASP A 103 5.23 -7.35 -4.49
CA ASP A 103 4.70 -8.71 -4.56
C ASP A 103 5.49 -9.67 -3.65
N PRO A 104 5.02 -9.91 -2.40
CA PRO A 104 5.61 -10.91 -1.52
C PRO A 104 5.07 -12.32 -1.81
N THR A 105 4.16 -12.47 -2.76
CA THR A 105 3.56 -13.78 -3.06
C THR A 105 4.56 -14.62 -3.86
N GLY A 106 4.49 -15.94 -3.65
CA GLY A 106 5.34 -16.89 -4.36
C GLY A 106 4.53 -18.09 -4.80
N ASP A 107 5.04 -18.83 -5.76
CA ASP A 107 4.36 -19.98 -6.37
C ASP A 107 4.78 -21.34 -5.77
N ARG A 108 5.75 -21.33 -4.84
CA ARG A 108 6.32 -22.54 -4.23
C ARG A 108 5.35 -23.27 -3.31
N THR A 109 4.32 -22.59 -2.81
CA THR A 109 3.31 -23.19 -1.91
C THR A 109 1.89 -22.95 -2.44
N PRO A 110 0.93 -23.86 -2.19
CA PRO A 110 -0.47 -23.64 -2.54
C PRO A 110 -1.05 -22.34 -1.95
N GLY A 111 -0.67 -21.99 -0.70
CA GLY A 111 -1.10 -20.76 -0.04
C GLY A 111 -0.54 -19.49 -0.71
N GLY A 112 0.69 -19.56 -1.22
CA GLY A 112 1.30 -18.49 -2.00
C GLY A 112 0.60 -18.29 -3.35
N ARG A 113 0.31 -19.39 -4.09
CA ARG A 113 -0.43 -19.33 -5.36
C ARG A 113 -1.83 -18.74 -5.20
N LEU A 114 -2.58 -19.16 -4.19
CA LEU A 114 -3.91 -18.62 -3.90
C LEU A 114 -3.86 -17.13 -3.54
N SER A 115 -2.86 -16.74 -2.73
CA SER A 115 -2.64 -15.32 -2.38
C SER A 115 -2.30 -14.47 -3.60
N GLY A 116 -1.46 -14.98 -4.51
CA GLY A 116 -1.14 -14.34 -5.79
C GLY A 116 -2.38 -14.15 -6.67
N ALA A 117 -3.19 -15.20 -6.86
CA ALA A 117 -4.42 -15.10 -7.65
C ALA A 117 -5.42 -14.09 -7.08
N ARG A 118 -5.54 -14.00 -5.74
CA ARG A 118 -6.37 -12.98 -5.08
C ARG A 118 -5.81 -11.57 -5.24
N ARG A 119 -4.48 -11.42 -5.16
CA ARG A 119 -3.77 -10.17 -5.39
C ARG A 119 -3.99 -9.66 -6.81
N ASP A 120 -3.94 -10.53 -7.82
CA ASP A 120 -4.18 -10.18 -9.22
C ASP A 120 -5.55 -9.57 -9.46
N VAL A 121 -6.60 -10.12 -8.82
CA VAL A 121 -7.95 -9.54 -8.87
C VAL A 121 -7.96 -8.13 -8.29
N ARG A 122 -7.30 -7.93 -7.14
CA ARG A 122 -7.23 -6.62 -6.48
C ARG A 122 -6.40 -5.61 -7.26
N LEU A 123 -5.33 -6.03 -7.93
CA LEU A 123 -4.55 -5.19 -8.83
C LEU A 123 -5.36 -4.74 -10.04
N ARG A 124 -6.16 -5.63 -10.64
CA ARG A 124 -7.08 -5.26 -11.72
C ARG A 124 -8.09 -4.23 -11.27
N GLU A 125 -8.67 -4.40 -10.07
CA GLU A 125 -9.56 -3.39 -9.48
C GLU A 125 -8.82 -2.06 -9.22
N ALA A 126 -7.60 -2.11 -8.68
CA ALA A 126 -6.81 -0.91 -8.39
C ALA A 126 -6.47 -0.11 -9.65
N ARG A 127 -6.19 -0.77 -10.78
CA ARG A 127 -5.94 -0.12 -12.07
C ARG A 127 -7.16 0.64 -12.62
N GLY A 128 -8.37 0.36 -12.13
CA GLY A 128 -9.57 1.11 -12.47
C GLY A 128 -9.90 2.27 -11.51
N VAL A 129 -9.12 2.44 -10.44
CA VAL A 129 -9.38 3.41 -9.36
C VAL A 129 -8.22 4.37 -9.17
N CYS A 130 -6.99 3.86 -9.21
CA CYS A 130 -5.78 4.63 -9.02
C CYS A 130 -5.32 5.25 -10.35
N ASP A 131 -4.77 6.45 -10.26
CA ASP A 131 -4.18 7.15 -11.41
C ASP A 131 -2.96 6.40 -11.95
N ARG A 132 -2.20 5.81 -11.01
CA ARG A 132 -1.03 4.98 -11.32
C ARG A 132 -0.96 3.77 -10.39
N VAL A 133 -0.60 2.62 -10.95
CA VAL A 133 -0.33 1.39 -10.21
C VAL A 133 1.05 0.87 -10.59
N ILE A 134 1.98 0.89 -9.64
CA ILE A 134 3.32 0.34 -9.77
C ILE A 134 3.34 -0.99 -9.04
N ASP A 135 3.32 -2.08 -9.79
CA ASP A 135 3.43 -3.45 -9.28
C ASP A 135 4.87 -3.93 -9.50
N TRP A 136 5.55 -4.38 -8.44
CA TRP A 136 6.91 -4.90 -8.57
C TRP A 136 7.16 -6.17 -7.76
N PRO A 137 8.00 -7.09 -8.27
CA PRO A 137 8.44 -8.27 -7.54
C PRO A 137 9.19 -7.92 -6.25
N ALA A 138 8.90 -8.54 -5.10
CA ALA A 138 9.54 -8.18 -3.83
C ALA A 138 11.07 -8.45 -3.79
N ASP A 139 11.61 -9.24 -4.72
CA ASP A 139 13.05 -9.46 -4.88
C ASP A 139 13.77 -8.29 -5.57
N ARG A 140 13.03 -7.32 -6.13
CA ARG A 140 13.59 -6.07 -6.63
C ARG A 140 13.48 -4.94 -5.60
N SER A 141 14.57 -4.17 -5.49
CA SER A 141 14.55 -2.96 -4.66
C SER A 141 13.62 -1.90 -5.26
N LEU A 142 12.94 -1.16 -4.38
CA LEU A 142 12.10 -0.01 -4.79
C LEU A 142 12.92 1.02 -5.58
N SER A 143 14.19 1.22 -5.26
CA SER A 143 15.09 2.12 -6.00
C SER A 143 15.28 1.68 -7.46
N ALA A 144 15.43 0.38 -7.72
CA ALA A 144 15.56 -0.15 -9.08
C ALA A 144 14.26 0.01 -9.86
N VAL A 145 13.11 -0.14 -9.19
CA VAL A 145 11.79 0.03 -9.79
C VAL A 145 11.53 1.49 -10.13
N ALA A 146 11.82 2.42 -9.21
CA ALA A 146 11.69 3.86 -9.44
C ALA A 146 12.54 4.32 -10.62
N ALA A 147 13.81 3.91 -10.68
CA ALA A 147 14.70 4.23 -11.80
C ALA A 147 14.18 3.69 -13.15
N ALA A 148 13.53 2.52 -13.16
CA ALA A 148 12.92 1.97 -14.37
C ALA A 148 11.67 2.75 -14.81
N VAL A 149 10.88 3.25 -13.86
CA VAL A 149 9.71 4.10 -14.14
C VAL A 149 10.15 5.45 -14.72
N ASP A 150 11.23 6.03 -14.20
CA ASP A 150 11.78 7.31 -14.70
C ASP A 150 12.43 7.15 -16.09
N GLY A 151 13.04 6.00 -16.37
CA GLY A 151 13.69 5.71 -17.66
C GLY A 151 12.76 5.26 -18.80
N GLY A 152 11.51 4.90 -18.49
CA GLY A 152 10.51 4.43 -19.47
C GLY A 152 9.66 5.54 -20.11
N GLY A 153 9.90 6.80 -19.75
CA GLY A 153 9.24 7.96 -20.34
C GLY A 153 10.03 8.56 -21.51
N HIS A 154 10.10 7.87 -22.65
CA HIS A 154 10.46 8.42 -23.97
C HIS A 154 9.59 7.77 -25.05
#